data_AF-A0A1F8W458-F1
#
_entry.id   AF-A0A1F8W458-F1
#
_cell.length_a   1.000
_cell.length_b   1.000
_cell.length_c   1.000
_cell.angle_alpha   90.00
_cell.angle_beta   90.00
_cell.angle_gamma   90.00
#
_symmetry.space_group_name_H-M   'P 1'
#
loop_
_entity.id
_entity.type
_entity.pdbx_description
1 polymer ?
#
loop_
_entity_poly.entity_id
_entity_poly.type
_entity_poly.pdbx_seq_one_letter_code
_entity_poly.pdbx_strand_id
1 'polypeptide(L)'
;MTDVSPYRVLQEPYYQPQANEVALYEAAYQARLPVMLKGPTGCGKSRFVEYMAWKLGKPLITVACNEDMTASDLVGRYLLDANGTRWLDGPLTTAARIGAICYLDEIVEARQDTTVVIHPLTDHRRTLPLDKKGELIQAHPDFQLVISYNPGYQSLMKDLKQSTKQRFVGFDFDYPGAELEAAIVARETGIAPTVAARLVQLGTAARNLKGHGLDEGTSTRLLVYAATLIQGGISPMDACRMALVRPITDDADIRATLDHAIDAIFA
;
A
#
# COMPACT_ATOMS: atom_id res chain seq x y z
N MET A 1 -27.19 -9.61 -9.64
CA MET A 1 -25.99 -9.65 -8.78
C MET A 1 -24.91 -8.83 -9.45
N THR A 2 -24.25 -7.92 -8.73
CA THR A 2 -23.09 -7.18 -9.25
C THR A 2 -22.00 -8.18 -9.62
N ASP A 3 -21.44 -8.09 -10.83
CA ASP A 3 -20.35 -8.97 -11.25
C ASP A 3 -19.10 -8.69 -10.41
N VAL A 4 -18.63 -9.72 -9.69
CA VAL A 4 -17.45 -9.63 -8.83
C VAL A 4 -16.15 -9.99 -9.56
N SER A 5 -16.25 -10.53 -10.77
CA SER A 5 -15.12 -11.01 -11.57
C SER A 5 -14.03 -9.96 -11.81
N PRO A 6 -14.36 -8.68 -12.08
CA PRO A 6 -13.33 -7.65 -12.31
C PRO A 6 -12.43 -7.38 -11.10
N TYR A 7 -12.88 -7.74 -9.90
CA TYR A 7 -12.18 -7.47 -8.65
C TYR A 7 -11.42 -8.67 -8.11
N ARG A 8 -11.42 -9.82 -8.81
CA ARG A 8 -10.72 -11.01 -8.35
C ARG A 8 -9.25 -10.98 -8.74
N VAL A 9 -8.38 -11.25 -7.77
CA VAL A 9 -6.97 -11.56 -8.00
C VAL A 9 -6.89 -13.03 -8.42
N LEU A 10 -6.73 -13.29 -9.72
CA LEU A 10 -6.79 -14.65 -10.28
C LEU A 10 -5.45 -15.39 -10.23
N GLN A 11 -4.35 -14.67 -10.41
CA GLN A 11 -3.00 -15.22 -10.36
C GLN A 11 -2.41 -14.95 -8.97
N GLU A 12 -1.66 -15.92 -8.44
CA GLU A 12 -0.95 -15.74 -7.17
C GLU A 12 0.06 -14.60 -7.31
N PRO A 13 -0.12 -13.47 -6.60
CA PRO A 13 0.89 -12.43 -6.59
C PRO A 13 2.07 -12.91 -5.76
N TYR A 14 3.30 -12.69 -6.23
CA TYR A 14 4.46 -12.98 -5.39
C TYR A 14 4.47 -12.05 -4.18
N TYR A 15 4.44 -12.66 -3.00
CA TYR A 15 4.64 -12.01 -1.71
C TYR A 15 5.53 -12.87 -0.85
N GLN A 16 6.49 -12.24 -0.19
CA GLN A 16 7.43 -12.90 0.71
C GLN A 16 7.11 -12.52 2.15
N PRO A 17 6.57 -13.44 2.96
CA PRO A 17 6.36 -13.18 4.37
C PRO A 17 7.68 -12.87 5.08
N GLN A 18 7.65 -11.87 5.96
CA GLN A 18 8.75 -11.47 6.84
C GLN A 18 8.60 -12.08 8.24
N ALA A 19 7.36 -12.27 8.71
CA ALA A 19 7.03 -12.85 10.00
C ALA A 19 5.72 -13.66 9.91
N ASN A 20 4.81 -13.49 10.88
CA ASN A 20 3.53 -14.20 10.99
C ASN A 20 2.33 -13.37 10.49
N GLU A 21 2.56 -12.30 9.72
CA GLU A 21 1.54 -11.36 9.26
C GLU A 21 0.42 -12.04 8.44
N VAL A 22 0.75 -13.08 7.67
CA VAL A 22 -0.23 -13.87 6.91
C VAL A 22 -1.24 -14.55 7.84
N ALA A 23 -0.76 -15.25 8.87
CA ALA A 23 -1.62 -15.97 9.81
C ALA A 23 -2.44 -15.02 10.68
N LEU A 24 -1.83 -13.91 11.10
CA LEU A 24 -2.52 -12.87 11.88
C LEU A 24 -3.61 -12.16 11.05
N TYR A 25 -3.37 -11.92 9.76
CA TYR A 25 -4.39 -11.35 8.89
C TYR A 25 -5.55 -12.33 8.66
N GLU A 26 -5.28 -13.62 8.49
CA GLU A 26 -6.33 -14.64 8.43
C GLU A 26 -7.19 -14.63 9.70
N ALA A 27 -6.56 -14.55 10.88
CA ALA A 27 -7.29 -14.44 12.15
C ALA A 27 -8.14 -13.16 12.23
N ALA A 28 -7.60 -12.01 11.82
CA ALA A 28 -8.33 -10.75 11.74
C ALA A 28 -9.52 -10.86 10.78
N TYR A 29 -9.32 -11.48 9.61
CA TYR A 29 -10.39 -11.73 8.64
C TYR A 29 -11.48 -12.61 9.24
N GLN A 30 -11.15 -13.75 9.87
CA GLN A 30 -12.15 -14.64 10.46
C GLN A 30 -13.00 -13.93 11.54
N ALA A 31 -12.40 -13.03 12.31
CA ALA A 31 -13.10 -12.20 13.29
C ALA A 31 -13.74 -10.93 12.68
N ARG A 32 -13.58 -10.69 11.37
CA ARG A 32 -14.04 -9.50 10.62
C ARG A 32 -13.57 -8.18 11.24
N LEU A 33 -12.37 -8.19 11.80
CA LEU A 33 -11.75 -7.02 12.43
C LEU A 33 -11.15 -6.12 11.36
N PRO A 34 -11.42 -4.80 11.35
CA PRO A 34 -10.76 -3.86 10.43
C PRO A 34 -9.24 -3.91 10.57
N VAL A 35 -8.51 -3.91 9.46
CA VAL A 35 -7.04 -4.04 9.43
C VAL A 35 -6.36 -2.74 9.01
N MET A 36 -5.30 -2.35 9.72
CA MET A 36 -4.46 -1.21 9.41
C MET A 36 -3.02 -1.66 9.15
N LEU A 37 -2.46 -1.27 8.01
CA LEU A 37 -1.07 -1.53 7.63
C LEU A 37 -0.24 -0.25 7.73
N LYS A 38 0.79 -0.27 8.58
CA LYS A 38 1.74 0.83 8.79
C LYS A 38 3.10 0.42 8.25
N GLY A 39 3.86 1.37 7.69
CA GLY A 39 5.24 1.12 7.28
C GLY A 39 5.72 2.10 6.22
N PRO A 40 7.01 2.13 5.88
CA PRO A 40 7.55 3.06 4.89
C PRO A 40 7.03 2.78 3.47
N THR A 41 7.26 3.71 2.54
CA THR A 41 6.84 3.48 1.14
C THR A 41 7.60 2.31 0.52
N GLY A 42 6.91 1.53 -0.32
CA GLY A 42 7.56 0.48 -1.10
C GLY A 42 8.12 -0.71 -0.30
N CYS A 43 7.64 -0.96 0.92
CA CYS A 43 7.98 -2.15 1.73
C CYS A 43 7.04 -3.36 1.52
N GLY A 44 6.06 -3.27 0.60
CA GLY A 44 5.21 -4.41 0.23
C GLY A 44 3.81 -4.45 0.84
N LYS A 45 3.32 -3.39 1.51
CA LYS A 45 1.96 -3.31 2.09
C LYS A 45 0.84 -3.64 1.09
N SER A 46 0.80 -2.93 -0.05
CA SER A 46 -0.27 -3.15 -1.05
C SER A 46 -0.18 -4.55 -1.68
N ARG A 47 1.04 -5.07 -1.89
CA ARG A 47 1.30 -6.44 -2.38
C ARG A 47 0.84 -7.50 -1.38
N PHE A 48 1.02 -7.25 -0.07
CA PHE A 48 0.50 -8.12 0.98
C PHE A 48 -1.03 -8.21 0.94
N VAL A 49 -1.74 -7.09 0.78
CA VAL A 49 -3.21 -7.09 0.68
C VAL A 49 -3.67 -7.85 -0.57
N GLU A 50 -2.99 -7.66 -1.70
CA GLU A 50 -3.24 -8.41 -2.93
C GLU A 50 -3.07 -9.93 -2.71
N TYR A 51 -1.97 -10.34 -2.06
CA TYR A 51 -1.71 -11.73 -1.71
C TYR A 51 -2.78 -12.30 -0.78
N MET A 52 -3.19 -11.56 0.26
CA MET A 52 -4.22 -12.02 1.18
C MET A 52 -5.60 -12.13 0.49
N ALA A 53 -5.93 -11.20 -0.42
CA ALA A 53 -7.16 -11.29 -1.20
C ALA A 53 -7.18 -12.53 -2.09
N TRP A 54 -6.07 -12.81 -2.80
CA TRP A 54 -5.90 -14.05 -3.56
C TRP A 54 -6.03 -15.29 -2.67
N LYS A 55 -5.29 -15.33 -1.55
CA LYS A 55 -5.23 -16.49 -0.64
C LYS A 55 -6.60 -16.79 -0.02
N LEU A 56 -7.38 -15.77 0.32
CA LEU A 56 -8.73 -15.90 0.87
C LEU A 56 -9.80 -16.11 -0.21
N GLY A 57 -9.45 -16.03 -1.50
CA GLY A 57 -10.38 -16.10 -2.62
C GLY A 57 -11.41 -14.97 -2.61
N LYS A 58 -11.03 -13.78 -2.11
CA LYS A 58 -11.92 -12.63 -1.97
C LYS A 58 -11.64 -11.58 -3.05
N PRO A 59 -12.69 -10.90 -3.56
CA PRO A 59 -12.47 -9.75 -4.43
C PRO A 59 -11.77 -8.63 -3.65
N LEU A 60 -10.89 -7.90 -4.33
CA LEU A 60 -10.17 -6.75 -3.80
C LEU A 60 -10.57 -5.49 -4.56
N ILE A 61 -11.07 -4.51 -3.81
CA ILE A 61 -11.35 -3.17 -4.34
C ILE A 61 -10.37 -2.20 -3.69
N THR A 62 -9.35 -1.81 -4.44
CA THR A 62 -8.34 -0.85 -4.01
C THR A 62 -8.76 0.57 -4.39
N VAL A 63 -8.66 1.49 -3.44
CA VAL A 63 -8.89 2.92 -3.63
C VAL A 63 -7.61 3.66 -3.24
N ALA A 64 -6.99 4.34 -4.21
CA ALA A 64 -5.88 5.25 -3.95
C ALA A 64 -6.42 6.57 -3.41
N CYS A 65 -6.21 6.81 -2.11
CA CYS A 65 -6.68 8.01 -1.45
C CYS A 65 -5.83 9.22 -1.88
N ASN A 66 -6.47 10.38 -1.96
CA ASN A 66 -5.81 11.64 -2.29
C ASN A 66 -6.62 12.81 -1.72
N GLU A 67 -6.02 14.01 -1.73
CA GLU A 67 -6.57 15.21 -1.09
C GLU A 67 -7.86 15.73 -1.75
N ASP A 68 -8.12 15.36 -3.00
CA ASP A 68 -9.32 15.75 -3.73
C ASP A 68 -10.46 14.72 -3.61
N MET A 69 -10.19 13.56 -3.00
CA MET A 69 -11.20 12.54 -2.79
C MET A 69 -12.25 13.02 -1.78
N THR A 70 -13.52 12.88 -2.17
CA THR A 70 -14.66 13.21 -1.31
C THR A 70 -15.35 11.95 -0.79
N ALA A 71 -16.15 12.08 0.27
CA ALA A 71 -16.99 11.00 0.77
C ALA A 71 -17.91 10.42 -0.33
N SER A 72 -18.40 11.25 -1.26
CA SER A 72 -19.26 10.81 -2.37
C SER A 72 -18.52 9.93 -3.38
N ASP A 73 -17.20 10.09 -3.52
CA ASP A 73 -16.41 9.22 -4.39
C ASP A 73 -16.26 7.82 -3.80
N LEU A 74 -16.22 7.69 -2.46
CA LEU A 74 -16.19 6.40 -1.77
C LEU A 74 -17.56 5.71 -1.73
N VAL A 75 -18.62 6.45 -1.36
CA VAL A 75 -19.95 5.85 -1.13
C VAL A 75 -20.81 5.78 -2.39
N GLY A 76 -20.62 6.70 -3.33
CA GLY A 76 -21.42 6.78 -4.54
C GLY A 76 -22.12 8.12 -4.71
N ARG A 77 -22.63 8.30 -5.93
CA ARG A 77 -23.22 9.56 -6.39
C ARG A 77 -24.30 9.32 -7.43
N TYR A 78 -25.19 10.28 -7.56
CA TYR A 78 -26.11 10.34 -8.70
C TYR A 78 -25.38 10.84 -9.94
N LEU A 79 -25.63 10.18 -11.07
CA LEU A 79 -25.21 10.58 -12.40
C LEU A 79 -26.44 10.99 -13.19
N LEU A 80 -26.29 12.05 -13.98
CA LEU A 80 -27.28 12.46 -14.96
C LEU A 80 -26.97 11.73 -16.27
N ASP A 81 -27.96 11.03 -16.79
CA ASP A 81 -27.94 10.41 -18.11
C ASP A 81 -29.09 10.94 -18.96
N ALA A 82 -29.14 10.54 -20.24
CA ALA A 82 -30.17 10.99 -21.17
C ALA A 82 -31.60 10.57 -20.77
N ASN A 83 -31.74 9.54 -19.93
CA ASN A 83 -33.01 8.97 -19.50
C ASN A 83 -33.40 9.38 -18.07
N GLY A 84 -32.56 10.16 -17.39
CA GLY A 84 -32.82 10.70 -16.06
C GLY A 84 -31.62 10.61 -15.12
N THR A 85 -31.91 10.50 -13.82
CA THR A 85 -30.88 10.43 -12.79
C THR A 85 -30.73 8.99 -12.32
N ARG A 86 -29.52 8.44 -12.40
CA ARG A 86 -29.21 7.08 -11.91
C ARG A 86 -28.18 7.12 -10.77
N TRP A 87 -28.36 6.26 -9.78
CA TRP A 87 -27.37 6.09 -8.73
C TRP A 87 -26.21 5.22 -9.21
N LEU A 88 -24.97 5.63 -8.91
CA LEU A 88 -23.78 4.81 -9.07
C LEU A 88 -23.16 4.59 -7.69
N ASP A 89 -23.10 3.32 -7.27
CA ASP A 89 -22.40 2.93 -6.06
C ASP A 89 -20.89 3.24 -6.19
N GLY A 90 -20.30 3.78 -5.13
CA GLY A 90 -18.85 3.96 -5.03
C GLY A 90 -18.13 2.64 -4.70
N PRO A 91 -16.78 2.64 -4.68
CA PRO A 91 -15.98 1.45 -4.41
C PRO A 91 -16.22 0.87 -3.02
N LEU A 92 -16.35 1.72 -1.99
CA LEU A 92 -16.62 1.27 -0.61
C LEU A 92 -17.99 0.61 -0.50
N THR A 93 -19.00 1.23 -1.13
CA THR A 93 -20.36 0.69 -1.20
C THR A 93 -20.41 -0.63 -1.94
N THR A 94 -19.74 -0.71 -3.09
CA THR A 94 -19.67 -1.93 -3.88
C THR A 94 -19.06 -3.06 -3.05
N ALA A 95 -17.92 -2.81 -2.39
CA ALA A 95 -17.27 -3.79 -1.53
C ALA A 95 -18.17 -4.25 -0.37
N ALA A 96 -18.83 -3.30 0.30
CA ALA A 96 -19.75 -3.58 1.39
C ALA A 96 -20.94 -4.44 0.95
N ARG A 97 -21.45 -4.28 -0.28
CA ARG A 97 -22.54 -5.11 -0.82
C ARG A 97 -22.11 -6.51 -1.23
N ILE A 98 -20.95 -6.65 -1.88
CA ILE A 98 -20.52 -7.93 -2.47
C ILE A 98 -19.64 -8.77 -1.53
N GLY A 99 -19.30 -8.27 -0.35
CA GLY A 99 -18.43 -8.97 0.59
C GLY A 99 -16.96 -9.00 0.14
N ALA A 100 -16.49 -7.93 -0.49
CA ALA A 100 -15.10 -7.80 -0.89
C ALA A 100 -14.22 -7.24 0.24
N ILE A 101 -12.91 -7.37 0.05
CA ILE A 101 -11.92 -6.58 0.77
C ILE A 101 -11.89 -5.19 0.12
N CYS A 102 -12.19 -4.16 0.90
CA CYS A 102 -11.98 -2.77 0.48
C CYS A 102 -10.66 -2.28 1.07
N TYR A 103 -9.71 -1.96 0.22
CA TYR A 103 -8.39 -1.46 0.59
C TYR A 103 -8.28 0.03 0.28
N LEU A 104 -8.22 0.86 1.32
CA LEU A 104 -7.98 2.29 1.20
C LEU A 104 -6.48 2.55 1.35
N ASP A 105 -5.79 2.68 0.21
CA ASP A 105 -4.35 2.92 0.17
C ASP A 105 -4.06 4.38 0.46
N GLU A 106 -3.09 4.65 1.35
CA GLU A 106 -2.69 5.99 1.78
C GLU A 106 -3.84 6.82 2.37
N ILE A 107 -4.64 6.23 3.28
CA ILE A 107 -5.88 6.84 3.82
C ILE A 107 -5.70 8.23 4.45
N VAL A 108 -4.49 8.56 4.91
CA VAL A 108 -4.13 9.86 5.48
C VAL A 108 -4.11 11.00 4.47
N GLU A 109 -3.98 10.68 3.18
CA GLU A 109 -4.05 11.67 2.10
C GLU A 109 -5.49 12.07 1.80
N ALA A 110 -6.47 11.26 2.21
CA ALA A 110 -7.88 11.62 2.10
C ALA A 110 -8.25 12.76 3.05
N ARG A 111 -9.24 13.57 2.64
CA ARG A 111 -9.84 14.58 3.53
C ARG A 111 -10.43 13.93 4.79
N GLN A 112 -10.36 14.64 5.91
CA GLN A 112 -10.83 14.10 7.20
C GLN A 112 -12.32 13.72 7.18
N ASP A 113 -13.17 14.51 6.52
CA ASP A 113 -14.60 14.22 6.32
C ASP A 113 -14.85 12.95 5.48
N THR A 114 -13.90 12.60 4.61
CA THR A 114 -13.93 11.38 3.82
C THR A 114 -13.51 10.17 4.66
N THR A 115 -12.54 10.32 5.56
CA THR A 115 -12.10 9.21 6.44
C THR A 115 -13.17 8.78 7.47
N VAL A 116 -14.02 9.69 7.95
CA VAL A 116 -15.05 9.35 8.96
C VAL A 116 -16.17 8.46 8.41
N VAL A 117 -16.31 8.38 7.08
CA VAL A 117 -17.34 7.55 6.43
C VAL A 117 -17.18 6.06 6.73
N ILE A 118 -15.98 5.63 7.12
CA ILE A 118 -15.69 4.24 7.43
C ILE A 118 -16.09 3.86 8.87
N HIS A 119 -16.37 4.82 9.76
CA HIS A 119 -16.64 4.52 11.17
C HIS A 119 -17.83 3.56 11.37
N PRO A 120 -18.99 3.75 10.72
CA PRO A 120 -20.13 2.83 10.86
C PRO A 120 -19.83 1.40 10.40
N LEU A 121 -18.88 1.23 9.47
CA LEU A 121 -18.42 -0.07 8.97
C LEU A 121 -17.48 -0.80 9.93
N THR A 122 -16.91 -0.10 10.90
CA THR A 122 -16.02 -0.67 11.94
C THR A 122 -16.73 -0.98 13.26
N ASP A 123 -17.96 -0.49 13.43
CA ASP A 123 -18.77 -0.80 14.60
C ASP A 123 -19.40 -2.19 14.50
N HIS A 124 -19.87 -2.74 15.63
CA HIS A 124 -20.53 -4.05 15.71
C HIS A 124 -21.67 -4.26 14.71
N ARG A 125 -22.37 -3.18 14.31
CA ARG A 125 -23.49 -3.25 13.36
C ARG A 125 -23.04 -3.31 11.91
N ARG A 126 -21.81 -2.88 11.59
CA ARG A 126 -21.25 -2.83 10.22
C ARG A 126 -22.25 -2.34 9.17
N THR A 127 -22.71 -1.10 9.30
CA THR A 127 -23.63 -0.48 8.34
C THR A 127 -22.93 0.61 7.53
N LEU A 128 -23.47 0.93 6.35
CA LEU A 128 -23.01 2.05 5.53
C LEU A 128 -24.22 2.91 5.13
N PRO A 129 -24.40 4.10 5.73
CA PRO A 129 -25.46 5.01 5.35
C PRO A 129 -25.13 5.69 4.00
N LEU A 130 -26.08 5.62 3.07
CA LEU A 130 -26.07 6.36 1.82
C LEU A 130 -27.09 7.50 1.88
N ASP A 131 -26.79 8.54 2.67
CA ASP A 131 -27.75 9.60 3.00
C ASP A 131 -28.38 10.25 1.77
N LYS A 132 -27.57 10.52 0.73
CA LYS A 132 -28.07 11.09 -0.54
C LYS A 132 -29.06 10.18 -1.27
N LYS A 133 -28.93 8.86 -1.10
CA LYS A 133 -29.82 7.84 -1.69
C LYS A 133 -31.00 7.49 -0.78
N GLY A 134 -30.93 7.83 0.52
CA GLY A 134 -31.90 7.41 1.52
C GLY A 134 -31.85 5.90 1.80
N GLU A 135 -30.68 5.27 1.63
CA GLU A 135 -30.51 3.82 1.83
C GLU A 135 -29.52 3.55 2.97
N LEU A 136 -29.87 2.63 3.87
CA LEU A 136 -28.95 2.10 4.88
C LEU A 136 -28.51 0.70 4.49
N ILE A 137 -27.24 0.53 4.16
CA ILE A 137 -26.69 -0.76 3.78
C ILE A 137 -26.25 -1.51 5.03
N GLN A 138 -26.68 -2.76 5.15
CA GLN A 138 -26.05 -3.73 6.03
C GLN A 138 -24.86 -4.35 5.28
N ALA A 139 -23.63 -4.17 5.79
CA ALA A 139 -22.46 -4.72 5.12
C ALA A 139 -22.54 -6.25 5.09
N HIS A 140 -22.15 -6.82 3.96
CA HIS A 140 -22.11 -8.25 3.74
C HIS A 140 -21.26 -8.93 4.82
N PRO A 141 -21.62 -10.14 5.30
CA PRO A 141 -20.88 -10.82 6.36
C PRO A 141 -19.38 -10.96 6.07
N ASP A 142 -19.02 -11.16 4.80
CA ASP A 142 -17.64 -11.32 4.30
C ASP A 142 -16.88 -10.01 4.00
N PHE A 143 -17.53 -8.85 4.10
CA PHE A 143 -16.89 -7.57 3.89
C PHE A 143 -15.75 -7.37 4.89
N GLN A 144 -14.63 -6.87 4.40
CA GLN A 144 -13.45 -6.54 5.19
C GLN A 144 -12.93 -5.17 4.79
N LEU A 145 -12.66 -4.32 5.79
CA LEU A 145 -12.01 -3.03 5.59
C LEU A 145 -10.52 -3.16 5.90
N VAL A 146 -9.69 -2.64 5.00
CA VAL A 146 -8.24 -2.53 5.15
C VAL A 146 -7.81 -1.11 4.82
N ILE A 147 -6.94 -0.53 5.62
CA ILE A 147 -6.34 0.80 5.36
C ILE A 147 -4.82 0.71 5.43
N SER A 148 -4.11 1.55 4.67
CA SER A 148 -2.66 1.72 4.82
C SER A 148 -2.30 3.19 5.01
N TYR A 149 -1.17 3.44 5.67
CA TYR A 149 -0.49 4.74 5.61
C TYR A 149 1.00 4.60 5.97
N ASN A 150 1.77 5.65 5.69
CA ASN A 150 3.20 5.72 5.95
C ASN A 150 3.46 6.64 7.16
N PRO A 151 3.70 6.11 8.38
CA PRO A 151 3.89 6.96 9.55
C PRO A 151 5.11 7.88 9.41
N GLY A 152 4.96 9.15 9.76
CA GLY A 152 6.05 10.14 9.74
C GLY A 152 6.38 10.72 8.36
N TYR A 153 5.66 10.32 7.30
CA TYR A 153 5.77 10.94 5.98
C TYR A 153 5.00 12.26 5.90
N GLN A 154 3.89 12.37 6.62
CA GLN A 154 3.04 13.56 6.61
C GLN A 154 3.41 14.54 7.73
N SER A 155 3.10 15.83 7.51
CA SER A 155 3.08 16.81 8.59
C SER A 155 2.19 16.32 9.74
N LEU A 156 2.54 16.66 10.99
CA LEU A 156 1.77 16.31 12.21
C LEU A 156 0.26 16.63 12.11
N MET A 157 -0.13 17.52 11.20
CA MET A 157 -1.51 17.95 10.94
C MET A 157 -2.34 16.94 10.11
N LYS A 158 -1.69 16.00 9.41
CA LYS A 158 -2.32 14.98 8.53
C LYS A 158 -2.11 13.55 9.04
N ASP A 159 -2.14 13.36 10.36
CA ASP A 159 -2.15 12.02 10.97
C ASP A 159 -3.60 11.50 11.16
N LEU A 160 -3.76 10.18 11.23
CA LEU A 160 -5.04 9.57 11.60
C LEU A 160 -5.39 9.94 13.04
N LYS A 161 -6.63 10.42 13.25
CA LYS A 161 -7.17 10.68 14.59
C LYS A 161 -7.16 9.40 15.43
N GLN A 162 -6.94 9.54 16.74
CA GLN A 162 -6.95 8.41 17.69
C GLN A 162 -8.26 7.63 17.65
N SER A 163 -9.39 8.32 17.46
CA SER A 163 -10.70 7.69 17.29
C SER A 163 -10.80 6.78 16.07
N THR A 164 -10.07 7.07 15.00
CA THR A 164 -9.95 6.17 13.84
C THR A 164 -8.97 5.05 14.14
N LYS A 165 -7.79 5.35 14.72
CA LYS A 165 -6.76 4.33 15.03
C LYS A 165 -7.29 3.20 15.92
N GLN A 166 -8.06 3.53 16.97
CA GLN A 166 -8.60 2.56 17.93
C GLN A 166 -9.74 1.69 17.39
N ARG A 167 -10.06 1.77 16.10
CA ARG A 167 -11.05 0.92 15.41
C ARG A 167 -10.42 -0.21 14.59
N PHE A 168 -9.08 -0.31 14.57
CA PHE A 168 -8.34 -1.25 13.72
C PHE A 168 -7.36 -2.08 14.53
N VAL A 169 -7.15 -3.33 14.09
CA VAL A 169 -5.93 -4.08 14.42
C VAL A 169 -4.81 -3.61 13.51
N GLY A 170 -3.57 -3.62 14.00
CA GLY A 170 -2.43 -3.01 13.30
C GLY A 170 -1.34 -4.01 12.95
N PHE A 171 -0.72 -3.79 11.78
CA PHE A 171 0.51 -4.44 11.36
C PHE A 171 1.57 -3.36 11.10
N ASP A 172 2.77 -3.59 11.62
CA ASP A 172 3.93 -2.74 11.37
C ASP A 172 4.84 -3.47 10.37
N PHE A 173 4.92 -2.90 9.16
CA PHE A 173 5.81 -3.32 8.10
C PHE A 173 7.05 -2.44 8.12
N ASP A 174 8.18 -3.06 7.82
CA ASP A 174 9.43 -2.37 7.53
C ASP A 174 10.10 -3.03 6.32
N TYR A 175 11.22 -2.47 5.88
CA TYR A 175 12.06 -3.10 4.89
C TYR A 175 12.57 -4.45 5.42
N PRO A 176 12.58 -5.51 4.58
CA PRO A 176 13.04 -6.83 5.01
C PRO A 176 14.51 -6.83 5.44
N GLY A 177 14.88 -7.85 6.23
CA GLY A 177 16.30 -8.14 6.49
C GLY A 177 17.07 -8.38 5.19
N ALA A 178 18.36 -8.07 5.17
CA ALA A 178 19.14 -7.97 3.93
C ALA A 178 19.10 -9.22 3.03
N GLU A 179 19.17 -10.42 3.63
CA GLU A 179 19.09 -11.68 2.89
C GLU A 179 17.71 -11.87 2.23
N LEU A 180 16.64 -11.55 2.97
CA LEU A 180 15.26 -11.68 2.49
C LEU A 180 14.96 -10.64 1.41
N GLU A 181 15.43 -9.41 1.59
CA GLU A 181 15.27 -8.35 0.60
C GLU A 181 16.00 -8.66 -0.70
N ALA A 182 17.23 -9.21 -0.62
CA ALA A 182 17.99 -9.63 -1.79
C ALA A 182 17.27 -10.75 -2.55
N ALA A 183 16.69 -11.72 -1.83
CA ALA A 183 15.89 -12.78 -2.43
C ALA A 183 14.63 -12.23 -3.14
N ILE A 184 13.96 -11.24 -2.55
CA ILE A 184 12.81 -10.56 -3.15
C ILE A 184 13.23 -9.86 -4.45
N VAL A 185 14.30 -9.05 -4.41
CA VAL A 185 14.79 -8.32 -5.59
C VAL A 185 15.21 -9.28 -6.70
N ALA A 186 15.94 -10.35 -6.36
CA ALA A 186 16.35 -11.38 -7.32
C ALA A 186 15.15 -12.09 -7.94
N ARG A 187 14.14 -12.43 -7.15
CA ARG A 187 12.95 -13.14 -7.63
C ARG A 187 12.05 -12.26 -8.51
N GLU A 188 11.86 -11.00 -8.15
CA GLU A 188 11.02 -10.06 -8.94
C GLU A 188 11.67 -9.67 -10.28
N THR A 189 13.01 -9.67 -10.36
CA THR A 189 13.72 -9.15 -11.56
C THR A 189 14.49 -10.19 -12.36
N GLY A 190 14.77 -11.36 -11.78
CA GLY A 190 15.62 -12.39 -12.39
C GLY A 190 17.12 -12.07 -12.35
N ILE A 191 17.55 -11.04 -11.62
CA ILE A 191 18.95 -10.67 -11.49
C ILE A 191 19.74 -11.67 -10.62
N ALA A 192 21.06 -11.73 -10.82
CA ALA A 192 21.92 -12.59 -10.02
C ALA A 192 21.84 -12.24 -8.51
N PRO A 193 21.76 -13.23 -7.60
CA PRO A 193 21.67 -13.00 -6.15
C PRO A 193 22.81 -12.13 -5.58
N THR A 194 24.01 -12.23 -6.15
CA THR A 194 25.16 -11.41 -5.75
C THR A 194 24.95 -9.93 -6.07
N VAL A 195 24.32 -9.61 -7.20
CA VAL A 195 23.98 -8.24 -7.58
C VAL A 195 22.84 -7.72 -6.72
N ALA A 196 21.81 -8.53 -6.47
CA ALA A 196 20.72 -8.18 -5.57
C ALA A 196 21.23 -7.85 -4.15
N ALA A 197 22.17 -8.64 -3.61
CA ALA A 197 22.78 -8.37 -2.31
C ALA A 197 23.56 -7.04 -2.28
N ARG A 198 24.29 -6.70 -3.36
CA ARG A 198 24.97 -5.40 -3.49
C ARG A 198 24.00 -4.22 -3.55
N LEU A 199 22.89 -4.36 -4.28
CA LEU A 199 21.83 -3.35 -4.31
C LEU A 199 21.21 -3.14 -2.92
N VAL A 200 20.95 -4.23 -2.19
CA VAL A 200 20.44 -4.15 -0.82
C VAL A 200 21.44 -3.49 0.11
N GLN A 201 22.73 -3.81 0.00
CA GLN A 201 23.79 -3.15 0.78
C GLN A 201 23.76 -1.62 0.58
N LEU A 202 23.59 -1.17 -0.66
CA LEU A 202 23.45 0.25 -0.98
C LEU A 202 22.14 0.83 -0.40
N GLY A 203 21.03 0.10 -0.51
CA GLY A 203 19.75 0.47 0.10
C GLY A 203 19.86 0.65 1.62
N THR A 204 20.56 -0.25 2.31
CA THR A 204 20.86 -0.14 3.74
C THR A 204 21.70 1.10 4.05
N ALA A 205 22.74 1.38 3.25
CA ALA A 205 23.56 2.58 3.44
C ALA A 205 22.72 3.86 3.32
N ALA A 206 21.84 3.95 2.32
CA ALA A 206 20.93 5.08 2.16
C ALA A 206 19.92 5.18 3.33
N ARG A 207 19.37 4.05 3.81
CA ARG A 207 18.48 4.05 4.98
C ARG A 207 19.15 4.53 6.26
N ASN A 208 20.44 4.27 6.43
CA ASN A 208 21.23 4.76 7.57
C ASN A 208 21.46 6.28 7.54
N LEU A 209 21.28 6.93 6.38
CA LEU A 209 21.32 8.40 6.24
C LEU A 209 19.97 9.07 6.57
N LYS A 210 18.91 8.29 6.85
CA LYS A 210 17.62 8.84 7.27
C LYS A 210 17.79 9.65 8.55
N GLY A 211 17.33 10.90 8.55
CA GLY A 211 17.52 11.85 9.66
C GLY A 211 18.90 12.53 9.68
N HIS A 212 19.79 12.19 8.75
CA HIS A 212 21.13 12.74 8.59
C HIS A 212 21.33 13.34 7.17
N GLY A 213 20.29 13.96 6.64
CA GLY A 213 20.28 14.57 5.30
C GLY A 213 19.34 13.90 4.29
N LEU A 214 18.77 12.74 4.64
CA LEU A 214 17.63 12.16 3.93
C LEU A 214 16.38 12.15 4.81
N ASP A 215 15.25 12.53 4.23
CA ASP A 215 13.94 12.41 4.87
C ASP A 215 13.50 10.93 4.94
N GLU A 216 13.82 10.16 3.89
CA GLU A 216 13.54 8.73 3.80
C GLU A 216 14.67 7.97 3.10
N GLY A 217 14.88 6.71 3.51
CA GLY A 217 15.84 5.83 2.87
C GLY A 217 15.29 5.19 1.59
N THR A 218 16.16 4.50 0.86
CA THR A 218 15.79 3.76 -0.36
C THR A 218 14.77 2.66 -0.09
N SER A 219 13.66 2.68 -0.83
CA SER A 219 12.64 1.63 -0.75
C SER A 219 13.01 0.37 -1.52
N THR A 220 12.44 -0.78 -1.15
CA THR A 220 12.58 -2.04 -1.90
C THR A 220 12.10 -1.88 -3.35
N ARG A 221 11.10 -1.03 -3.60
CA ARG A 221 10.64 -0.68 -4.96
C ARG A 221 11.76 -0.08 -5.82
N LEU A 222 12.56 0.83 -5.26
CA LEU A 222 13.68 1.44 -6.00
C LEU A 222 14.79 0.41 -6.25
N LEU A 223 15.05 -0.51 -5.32
CA LEU A 223 15.97 -1.63 -5.54
C LEU A 223 15.53 -2.52 -6.72
N VAL A 224 14.23 -2.81 -6.81
CA VAL A 224 13.64 -3.53 -7.96
C VAL A 224 13.82 -2.74 -9.25
N TYR A 225 13.66 -1.42 -9.25
CA TYR A 225 13.91 -0.60 -10.44
C TYR A 225 15.38 -0.64 -10.88
N ALA A 226 16.32 -0.50 -9.94
CA ALA A 226 17.74 -0.60 -10.24
C ALA A 226 18.10 -1.98 -10.82
N ALA A 227 17.63 -3.06 -10.19
CA ALA A 227 17.83 -4.42 -10.69
C ALA A 227 17.21 -4.63 -12.07
N THR A 228 16.03 -4.08 -12.34
CA THR A 228 15.36 -4.17 -13.65
C THR A 228 16.18 -3.47 -14.74
N LEU A 229 16.73 -2.29 -14.45
CA LEU A 229 17.60 -1.56 -15.38
C LEU A 229 18.89 -2.34 -15.69
N ILE A 230 19.50 -2.94 -14.66
CA ILE A 230 20.71 -3.77 -14.84
C ILE A 230 20.40 -5.02 -15.67
N GLN A 231 19.26 -5.68 -15.39
CA GLN A 231 18.81 -6.82 -16.18
C GLN A 231 18.53 -6.44 -17.64
N GLY A 232 18.11 -5.18 -17.88
CA GLY A 232 17.96 -4.58 -19.20
C GLY A 232 19.27 -4.17 -19.89
N GLY A 233 20.43 -4.40 -19.27
CA GLY A 233 21.75 -4.14 -19.85
C GLY A 233 22.36 -2.78 -19.52
N ILE A 234 21.73 -1.98 -18.65
CA ILE A 234 22.33 -0.74 -18.14
C ILE A 234 23.45 -1.08 -17.16
N SER A 235 24.52 -0.28 -17.16
CA SER A 235 25.62 -0.47 -16.22
C SER A 235 25.11 -0.41 -14.76
N PRO A 236 25.63 -1.24 -13.82
CA PRO A 236 25.22 -1.19 -12.42
C PRO A 236 25.33 0.20 -11.79
N MET A 237 26.37 0.94 -12.14
CA MET A 237 26.59 2.29 -11.60
C MET A 237 25.51 3.26 -12.08
N ASP A 238 25.22 3.30 -13.39
CA ASP A 238 24.23 4.22 -13.94
C ASP A 238 22.80 3.87 -13.49
N ALA A 239 22.48 2.57 -13.42
CA ALA A 239 21.20 2.10 -12.91
C ALA A 239 21.00 2.51 -11.44
N CYS A 240 22.02 2.35 -10.59
CA CYS A 240 21.97 2.77 -9.20
C CYS A 240 21.82 4.29 -9.06
N ARG A 241 22.58 5.09 -9.81
CA ARG A 241 22.43 6.56 -9.77
C ARG A 241 21.03 6.97 -10.17
N MET A 242 20.53 6.43 -11.28
CA MET A 242 19.20 6.74 -11.83
C MET A 242 18.07 6.36 -10.89
N ALA A 243 18.10 5.16 -10.29
CA ALA A 243 16.97 4.62 -9.52
C ALA A 243 17.09 4.86 -8.01
N LEU A 244 18.31 4.88 -7.46
CA LEU A 244 18.54 4.84 -6.01
C LEU A 244 19.03 6.18 -5.44
N VAL A 245 19.51 7.10 -6.29
CA VAL A 245 20.08 8.38 -5.84
C VAL A 245 19.22 9.56 -6.28
N ARG A 246 19.05 9.75 -7.59
CA ARG A 246 18.33 10.92 -8.13
C ARG A 246 16.88 11.07 -7.62
N PRO A 247 16.11 9.99 -7.34
CA PRO A 247 14.74 10.14 -6.85
C PRO A 247 14.62 10.51 -5.37
N ILE A 248 15.66 10.30 -4.55
CA ILE A 248 15.54 10.41 -3.09
C ILE A 248 16.22 11.66 -2.51
N THR A 249 16.98 12.41 -3.30
CA THR A 249 17.63 13.63 -2.83
C THR A 249 18.00 14.58 -3.97
N ASP A 250 17.77 15.88 -3.72
CA ASP A 250 18.29 16.99 -4.53
C ASP A 250 19.57 17.61 -3.93
N ASP A 251 19.93 17.22 -2.71
CA ASP A 251 21.12 17.71 -2.01
C ASP A 251 22.40 17.21 -2.72
N ALA A 252 23.31 18.12 -3.04
CA ALA A 252 24.52 17.78 -3.79
C ALA A 252 25.49 16.91 -2.98
N ASP A 253 25.63 17.14 -1.68
CA ASP A 253 26.57 16.44 -0.80
C ASP A 253 26.06 15.02 -0.49
N ILE A 254 24.76 14.86 -0.27
CA ILE A 254 24.14 13.54 -0.09
C ILE A 254 24.22 12.74 -1.39
N ARG A 255 23.98 13.37 -2.55
CA ARG A 255 24.16 12.71 -3.85
C ARG A 255 25.60 12.25 -4.05
N ALA A 256 26.59 13.09 -3.77
CA ALA A 256 28.00 12.71 -3.88
C ALA A 256 28.36 11.55 -2.93
N THR A 257 27.81 11.56 -1.71
CA THR A 257 28.01 10.47 -0.73
C THR A 257 27.46 9.14 -1.24
N LEU A 258 26.24 9.14 -1.79
CA LEU A 258 25.63 7.93 -2.36
C LEU A 258 26.32 7.49 -3.66
N ASP A 259 26.74 8.43 -4.50
CA ASP A 259 27.48 8.13 -5.74
C ASP A 259 28.84 7.48 -5.40
N HIS A 260 29.56 7.94 -4.37
CA HIS A 260 30.78 7.27 -3.89
C HIS A 260 30.50 5.86 -3.31
N ALA A 261 29.39 5.69 -2.59
CA ALA A 261 29.00 4.37 -2.07
C ALA A 261 28.70 3.38 -3.22
N ILE A 262 28.06 3.84 -4.30
CA ILE A 262 27.85 3.06 -5.52
C ILE A 262 29.19 2.61 -6.11
N ASP A 263 30.11 3.55 -6.29
CA ASP A 263 31.40 3.28 -6.90
C ASP A 263 32.20 2.27 -6.08
N ALA A 264 32.17 2.37 -4.74
CA ALA A 264 32.84 1.42 -3.85
C ALA A 264 32.25 0.00 -3.88
N ILE A 265 30.93 -0.13 -4.04
CA ILE A 265 30.22 -1.43 -4.03
C ILE A 265 30.31 -2.15 -5.38
N PHE A 266 30.36 -1.40 -6.48
CA PHE A 266 30.31 -1.92 -7.85
C PHE A 266 31.64 -1.82 -8.62
N ALA A 267 32.72 -1.39 -7.96
CA ALA A 267 34.10 -1.51 -8.46
C ALA A 267 34.54 -2.97 -8.65
#